data_AF-A0A838W7V3-F1
#
_entry.id   AF-A0A838W7V3-F1
#
_cell.length_a   1.000
_cell.length_b   1.000
_cell.length_c   1.000
_cell.angle_alpha   90.00
_cell.angle_beta   90.00
_cell.angle_gamma   90.00
#
_symmetry.space_group_name_H-M   'P 1'
#
loop_
_entity.id
_entity.type
_entity.pdbx_description
1 polymer ?
#
loop_
_entity_poly.entity_id
_entity_poly.type
_entity_poly.pdbx_seq_one_letter_code
_entity_poly.pdbx_strand_id
1 'polypeptide(L)'
;MKPGSGDKGARTYGTVRNRYDAWSENRPATTPNDNWTPGGHQQGISMARIIFAAIGVGIGLLLLLLSGFAFWAASSWAALGREPAAIGYVLVGVFLIVAGVGGIAATLHHNFRVLDPNRAPAHH
;
A
#
# COMPACT_ATOMS: atom_id res chain seq x y z
N MET A 1 -32.38 -22.89 32.78
CA MET A 1 -32.51 -21.61 32.05
C MET A 1 -31.45 -20.64 32.59
N LYS A 2 -30.54 -20.14 31.73
CA LYS A 2 -29.46 -19.19 32.09
C LYS A 2 -29.92 -17.76 31.76
N PRO A 3 -29.91 -16.79 32.69
CA PRO A 3 -30.19 -15.40 32.35
C PRO A 3 -28.94 -14.68 31.83
N GLY A 4 -29.06 -14.22 30.58
CA GLY A 4 -28.62 -12.97 29.97
C GLY A 4 -27.30 -12.29 30.40
N SER A 5 -26.29 -12.37 29.54
CA SER A 5 -25.04 -11.59 29.57
C SER A 5 -25.19 -10.19 28.94
N GLY A 6 -26.26 -9.44 29.24
CA GLY A 6 -26.63 -8.20 28.54
C GLY A 6 -26.04 -6.88 29.09
N ASP A 7 -25.56 -6.84 30.34
CA ASP A 7 -25.41 -5.56 31.07
C ASP A 7 -23.98 -5.02 31.25
N LYS A 8 -22.99 -5.61 30.56
CA LYS A 8 -21.59 -5.15 30.66
C LYS A 8 -21.21 -4.11 29.60
N GLY A 9 -21.82 -4.15 28.41
CA GLY A 9 -21.49 -3.22 27.32
C GLY A 9 -21.99 -1.80 27.55
N ALA A 10 -23.23 -1.63 28.03
CA ALA A 10 -23.83 -0.31 28.21
C ALA A 10 -23.14 0.56 29.27
N ARG A 11 -22.59 -0.06 30.33
CA ARG A 11 -21.84 0.65 31.37
C ARG A 11 -20.47 1.11 30.91
N THR A 12 -19.83 0.43 29.94
CA THR A 12 -18.48 0.82 29.48
C THR A 12 -18.49 2.01 28.54
N TYR A 13 -19.50 2.13 27.66
CA TYR A 13 -19.60 3.26 26.73
C TYR A 13 -19.82 4.61 27.44
N GLY A 14 -20.63 4.64 28.51
CA GLY A 14 -20.85 5.85 29.30
C GLY A 14 -19.56 6.34 29.99
N THR A 15 -18.73 5.43 30.48
CA THR A 15 -17.47 5.80 31.16
C THR A 15 -16.41 6.34 30.21
N VAL A 16 -16.36 5.84 28.97
CA VAL A 16 -15.44 6.37 27.94
C VAL A 16 -15.89 7.76 27.50
N ARG A 17 -17.20 7.95 27.29
CA ARG A 17 -17.77 9.26 26.92
C ARG A 17 -17.47 10.31 28.00
N ASN A 18 -17.78 10.01 29.25
CA ASN A 18 -17.54 10.93 30.37
C ASN A 18 -16.06 11.27 30.56
N ARG A 19 -15.13 10.33 30.30
CA ARG A 19 -13.68 10.61 30.34
C ARG A 19 -13.23 11.48 29.17
N TYR A 20 -13.82 11.30 28.00
CA TYR A 20 -13.53 12.13 26.84
C TYR A 20 -14.03 13.56 27.05
N ASP A 21 -15.26 13.70 27.55
CA ASP A 21 -15.87 15.00 27.81
C ASP A 21 -15.07 15.76 28.90
N ALA A 22 -14.73 15.09 30.00
CA ALA A 22 -13.88 15.67 31.06
C ALA A 22 -12.46 16.01 30.60
N TRP A 23 -11.88 15.24 29.66
CA TRP A 23 -10.60 15.58 29.04
C TRP A 23 -10.73 16.77 28.09
N SER A 24 -11.82 16.85 27.33
CA SER A 24 -12.06 17.93 26.36
C SER A 24 -12.28 19.28 27.04
N GLU A 25 -12.99 19.31 28.17
CA GLU A 25 -13.26 20.51 28.95
C GLU A 25 -12.00 21.05 29.66
N ASN A 26 -11.09 20.15 30.04
CA ASN A 26 -9.85 20.51 30.73
C ASN A 26 -8.63 20.57 29.81
N ARG A 27 -8.80 20.40 28.49
CA ARG A 27 -7.68 20.45 27.56
C ARG A 27 -7.20 21.91 27.49
N PRO A 28 -5.95 22.21 27.84
CA PRO A 28 -5.40 23.54 27.60
C PRO A 28 -5.51 23.80 26.10
N ALA A 29 -6.11 24.93 25.73
CA ALA A 29 -6.27 25.35 24.33
C ALA A 29 -4.92 25.17 23.65
N THR A 30 -4.81 24.11 22.85
CA THR A 30 -3.60 23.85 22.10
C THR A 30 -3.64 24.90 21.02
N THR A 31 -2.98 26.04 21.25
CA THR A 31 -2.68 26.99 20.19
C THR A 31 -2.17 26.16 19.02
N PRO A 32 -2.73 26.31 17.81
CA PRO A 32 -2.19 25.67 16.63
C PRO A 32 -0.69 25.94 16.64
N ASN A 33 0.11 24.89 16.83
CA ASN A 33 1.54 25.05 16.76
C ASN A 33 1.88 25.14 15.27
N ASP A 34 1.62 26.32 14.71
CA ASP A 34 1.92 26.68 13.32
C ASP A 34 3.45 26.64 13.05
N ASN A 35 4.26 26.40 14.09
CA ASN A 35 5.70 26.25 14.01
C ASN A 35 6.18 24.79 13.88
N TRP A 36 5.30 23.80 13.65
CA TRP A 36 5.78 22.55 13.03
C TRP A 36 5.96 22.74 11.53
N THR A 37 7.05 23.40 11.16
CA THR A 37 7.59 23.30 9.80
C THR A 37 8.43 22.02 9.74
N PRO A 38 8.11 21.01 8.91
CA PRO A 38 9.03 19.93 8.60
C PRO A 38 10.14 20.48 7.68
N GLY A 39 10.94 21.42 8.18
CA GLY A 39 11.89 22.21 7.40
C GLY A 39 13.29 21.62 7.28
N GLY A 40 13.58 20.48 7.92
CA GLY A 40 14.94 19.89 7.91
C GLY A 40 15.06 18.50 7.29
N HIS A 41 13.95 17.80 7.02
CA HIS A 41 13.95 16.38 6.60
C HIS A 41 13.38 16.15 5.19
N GLN A 42 12.93 17.20 4.48
CA GLN A 42 12.33 17.03 3.16
C GLN A 42 13.33 16.52 2.09
N GLN A 43 14.62 16.86 2.19
CA GLN A 43 15.63 16.32 1.27
C GLN A 43 15.83 14.80 1.43
N GLY A 44 15.82 14.28 2.66
CA GLY A 44 15.93 12.83 2.91
C GLY A 44 14.70 12.04 2.46
N ILE A 45 13.50 12.61 2.63
CA ILE A 45 12.24 12.01 2.18
C ILE A 45 12.18 11.96 0.64
N SER A 46 12.71 12.95 -0.06
CA SER A 46 12.79 12.98 -1.53
C SER A 46 13.65 11.83 -2.09
N MET A 47 14.88 11.66 -1.58
CA MET A 47 15.78 10.60 -2.04
C MET A 47 15.25 9.21 -1.72
N ALA A 48 14.71 9.00 -0.52
CA ALA A 48 14.10 7.72 -0.16
C ALA A 48 12.93 7.36 -1.09
N ARG A 49 12.06 8.31 -1.44
CA ARG A 49 10.94 8.10 -2.38
C ARG A 49 11.42 7.69 -3.77
N ILE A 50 12.44 8.37 -4.30
CA ILE A 50 13.03 8.05 -5.61
C ILE A 50 13.61 6.63 -5.59
N ILE A 51 14.32 6.26 -4.52
CA ILE A 51 14.88 4.92 -4.35
C ILE A 51 13.79 3.86 -4.32
N PHE A 52 12.74 4.04 -3.51
CA PHE A 52 11.63 3.07 -3.45
C PHE A 52 10.86 2.98 -4.76
N ALA A 53 10.68 4.10 -5.47
CA ALA A 53 10.09 4.12 -6.80
C ALA A 53 10.94 3.32 -7.80
N ALA A 54 12.26 3.54 -7.80
CA ALA A 54 13.19 2.82 -8.67
C ALA A 54 13.21 1.31 -8.34
N ILE A 55 13.17 0.93 -7.06
CA ILE A 55 13.08 -0.47 -6.63
C ILE A 55 11.75 -1.09 -7.10
N GLY A 56 10.62 -0.42 -6.90
CA GLY A 56 9.31 -0.94 -7.30
C GLY A 56 9.19 -1.14 -8.81
N VAL A 57 9.65 -0.16 -9.60
CA VAL A 57 9.73 -0.29 -11.07
C VAL A 57 10.73 -1.37 -11.47
N GLY A 58 11.89 -1.43 -10.82
CA GLY A 58 12.93 -2.43 -11.09
C GLY A 58 12.46 -3.86 -10.86
N ILE A 59 11.77 -4.12 -9.74
CA ILE A 59 11.15 -5.42 -9.45
C ILE A 59 10.09 -5.73 -10.51
N GLY A 60 9.25 -4.75 -10.88
CA GLY A 60 8.26 -4.92 -11.93
C GLY A 60 8.87 -5.32 -13.28
N LEU A 61 9.93 -4.63 -13.71
CA LEU A 61 10.67 -4.96 -14.93
C LEU A 61 11.34 -6.34 -14.86
N LEU A 62 11.91 -6.70 -13.71
CA LEU A 62 12.50 -8.02 -13.49
C LEU A 62 11.43 -9.12 -13.66
N LEU A 63 10.24 -8.94 -13.10
CA LEU A 63 9.13 -9.88 -13.27
C LEU A 63 8.69 -10.01 -14.73
N LEU A 64 8.66 -8.90 -15.49
CA LEU A 64 8.37 -8.93 -16.92
C LEU A 64 9.45 -9.68 -17.73
N LEU A 65 10.72 -9.51 -17.37
CA LEU A 65 11.82 -10.28 -17.98
C LEU A 65 11.69 -11.78 -17.68
N LEU A 66 11.41 -12.14 -16.42
CA LEU A 66 11.16 -13.54 -16.03
C LEU A 66 9.95 -14.12 -16.78
N SER A 67 8.93 -13.32 -17.03
CA SER A 67 7.78 -13.75 -17.84
C SER A 67 8.20 -14.09 -19.28
N GLY A 68 9.00 -13.23 -19.92
CA GLY A 68 9.56 -13.52 -21.24
C GLY A 68 10.37 -14.82 -21.26
N PHE A 69 11.18 -15.06 -20.23
CA PHE A 69 11.90 -16.32 -20.07
C PHE A 69 10.97 -17.53 -19.88
N ALA A 70 9.88 -17.37 -19.11
CA ALA A 70 8.89 -18.43 -18.93
C ALA A 70 8.21 -18.81 -20.25
N PHE A 71 7.83 -17.84 -21.09
CA PHE A 71 7.27 -18.13 -22.41
C PHE A 71 8.28 -18.77 -23.36
N TRP A 72 9.54 -18.34 -23.31
CA TRP A 72 10.62 -18.99 -24.05
C TRP A 72 10.78 -20.46 -23.62
N ALA A 73 10.80 -20.73 -22.31
CA ALA A 73 10.83 -22.09 -21.78
C ALA A 73 9.59 -22.89 -22.21
N ALA A 74 8.39 -22.32 -22.14
CA ALA A 74 7.16 -22.95 -22.59
C ALA A 74 7.25 -23.42 -24.05
N SER A 75 7.76 -22.56 -24.94
CA SER A 75 7.94 -22.88 -26.35
C SER A 75 8.94 -24.03 -26.56
N SER A 76 10.01 -24.06 -25.75
CA SER A 76 11.03 -25.11 -25.79
C SER A 76 10.47 -26.46 -25.33
N TRP A 77 9.66 -26.49 -24.28
CA TRP A 77 9.02 -27.71 -23.78
C TRP A 77 7.90 -28.22 -24.68
N ALA A 78 7.18 -27.31 -25.35
CA ALA A 78 6.19 -27.68 -26.36
C ALA A 78 6.85 -28.41 -27.55
N ALA A 79 8.01 -27.93 -28.01
CA ALA A 79 8.78 -28.57 -29.08
C ALA A 79 9.26 -29.99 -28.72
N LEU A 80 9.43 -30.30 -27.43
CA LEU A 80 9.82 -31.61 -26.92
C LEU A 80 8.63 -32.56 -26.66
N GLY A 81 7.40 -32.16 -27.04
CA GLY A 81 6.18 -32.96 -26.80
C GLY A 81 5.78 -33.04 -25.32
N ARG A 82 6.23 -32.11 -24.48
CA ARG A 82 5.89 -32.05 -23.04
C ARG A 82 4.82 -30.98 -22.80
N GLU A 83 3.64 -31.22 -23.34
CA GLU A 83 2.48 -30.31 -23.28
C GLU A 83 2.11 -29.85 -21.85
N PRO A 84 2.12 -30.72 -20.80
CA PRO A 84 1.76 -30.28 -19.45
C PRO A 84 2.77 -29.26 -18.88
N ALA A 85 4.06 -29.44 -19.19
CA ALA A 85 5.10 -28.51 -18.74
C ALA A 85 4.98 -27.17 -19.47
N ALA A 86 4.73 -27.20 -20.78
CA ALA A 86 4.52 -25.98 -21.58
C ALA A 86 3.36 -25.14 -21.04
N ILE A 87 2.22 -25.76 -20.72
CA ILE A 87 1.06 -25.08 -20.13
C ILE A 87 1.42 -24.46 -18.78
N GLY A 88 2.15 -25.19 -17.93
CA GLY A 88 2.62 -24.68 -16.63
C GLY A 88 3.45 -23.41 -16.76
N TYR A 89 4.41 -23.40 -17.69
CA TYR A 89 5.24 -22.22 -17.96
C TYR A 89 4.45 -21.05 -18.56
N VAL A 90 3.46 -21.31 -19.42
CA VAL A 90 2.55 -20.27 -19.94
C VAL A 90 1.77 -19.61 -18.79
N LEU A 91 1.19 -20.40 -17.89
CA LEU A 91 0.44 -19.87 -16.74
C LEU A 91 1.34 -19.02 -15.84
N VAL A 92 2.54 -19.51 -15.52
CA VAL A 92 3.54 -18.75 -14.75
C VAL A 92 3.89 -17.44 -15.46
N GLY A 93 4.11 -17.47 -16.78
CA GLY A 93 4.38 -16.28 -17.59
C GLY A 93 3.27 -15.23 -17.48
N VAL A 94 2.00 -15.65 -17.57
CA VAL A 94 0.84 -14.76 -17.43
C VAL A 94 0.78 -14.14 -16.03
N PHE A 95 0.96 -14.92 -14.96
CA PHE A 95 0.98 -14.39 -13.60
C PHE A 95 2.11 -13.39 -13.39
N LEU A 96 3.29 -13.65 -13.96
CA LEU A 96 4.43 -12.74 -13.92
C LEU A 96 4.16 -11.43 -14.69
N ILE A 97 3.43 -11.46 -15.80
CA ILE A 97 2.99 -10.24 -16.50
C ILE A 97 2.10 -9.41 -15.58
N VAL A 98 1.05 -10.04 -15.04
CA VAL A 98 0.08 -9.34 -14.19
C VAL A 98 0.77 -8.75 -12.95
N ALA A 99 1.66 -9.52 -12.31
CA ALA A 99 2.45 -9.05 -11.18
C ALA A 99 3.44 -7.94 -11.55
N GLY A 100 4.13 -8.06 -12.68
CA GLY A 100 5.09 -7.07 -13.17
C GLY A 100 4.42 -5.75 -13.55
N VAL A 101 3.41 -5.79 -14.42
CA VAL A 101 2.63 -4.60 -14.81
C VAL A 101 1.94 -4.00 -13.60
N GLY A 102 1.33 -4.82 -12.74
CA GLY A 102 0.67 -4.38 -11.51
C GLY A 102 1.63 -3.69 -10.54
N GLY A 103 2.84 -4.23 -10.37
CA GLY A 103 3.89 -3.64 -9.53
C GLY A 103 4.36 -2.28 -10.05
N ILE A 104 4.58 -2.16 -11.36
CA ILE A 104 4.93 -0.87 -12.00
C ILE A 104 3.78 0.13 -11.82
N ALA A 105 2.55 -0.27 -12.15
CA ALA A 105 1.37 0.59 -12.06
C ALA A 105 1.11 1.05 -10.62
N ALA A 106 1.22 0.16 -9.64
CA ALA A 106 1.06 0.50 -8.22
C ALA A 106 2.15 1.47 -7.74
N THR A 107 3.40 1.24 -8.16
CA THR A 107 4.53 2.11 -7.84
C THR A 107 4.32 3.50 -8.43
N LEU A 108 3.94 3.58 -9.70
CA LEU A 108 3.66 4.86 -10.37
C LEU A 108 2.46 5.57 -9.73
N HIS A 109 1.35 4.88 -9.50
CA HIS A 109 0.16 5.46 -8.88
C HIS A 109 0.44 5.97 -7.45
N HIS A 110 1.21 5.22 -6.66
CA HIS A 110 1.63 5.67 -5.33
C HIS A 110 2.47 6.94 -5.41
N ASN A 111 3.42 7.01 -6.35
CA ASN A 111 4.26 8.19 -6.54
C ASN A 111 3.46 9.40 -7.05
N PHE A 112 2.60 9.24 -8.06
CA PHE A 112 1.79 10.37 -8.58
C PHE A 112 0.79 10.90 -7.56
N ARG A 113 0.19 10.05 -6.72
CA ARG A 113 -0.71 10.49 -5.64
C ARG A 113 0.03 11.29 -4.56
N VAL A 114 1.30 11.00 -4.33
CA VAL A 114 2.15 11.67 -3.34
C VAL A 114 2.84 12.91 -3.89
N LEU A 115 2.89 13.06 -5.23
CA LEU A 115 3.53 14.15 -5.97
C LEU A 115 2.54 15.24 -6.45
N ASP A 116 1.33 15.32 -5.93
CA ASP A 116 0.43 16.45 -6.18
C ASP A 116 0.39 17.36 -4.93
N PRO A 117 1.31 18.33 -4.79
CA PRO A 117 1.34 19.25 -3.66
C PRO A 117 0.22 20.30 -3.76
N ASN A 118 -0.46 20.37 -4.92
CA ASN A 118 -1.48 21.37 -5.21
C ASN A 118 -2.91 20.88 -4.94
N ARG A 119 -3.09 19.60 -4.59
CA ARG A 119 -4.35 19.11 -4.03
C ARG A 119 -4.39 19.41 -2.54
N ALA A 120 -4.32 20.70 -2.21
CA ALA A 120 -4.74 21.17 -0.89
C ALA A 120 -6.15 20.61 -0.63
N PRO A 121 -6.43 20.04 0.56
CA PRO A 121 -7.80 19.73 0.90
C PRO A 121 -8.59 21.02 0.75
N ALA A 122 -9.60 21.02 -0.10
CA ALA A 122 -10.59 22.10 -0.11
C ALA A 122 -11.19 22.10 1.29
N HIS A 123 -10.72 23.02 2.13
CA HIS A 123 -11.31 23.28 3.43
C HIS A 123 -12.73 23.78 3.15
N HIS A 124 -13.71 22.92 3.44
CA HIS A 124 -15.11 23.27 3.61
C HIS A 124 -15.42 23.25 5.10
#